data_AF-A0A3T0Y7Z1-F1
#
_entry.id   AF-A0A3T0Y7Z1-F1
#
_cell.length_a   1.000
_cell.length_b   1.000
_cell.length_c   1.000
_cell.angle_alpha   90.00
_cell.angle_beta   90.00
_cell.angle_gamma   90.00
#
_symmetry.space_group_name_H-M   'P 1'
#
loop_
_entity.id
_entity.type
_entity.pdbx_description
1 polymer ?
#
loop_
_entity_poly.entity_id
_entity_poly.type
_entity_poly.pdbx_seq_one_letter_code
_entity_poly.pdbx_strand_id
1 'polypeptide(L)'
;MADSSRLDPAKDFPEDLSTVDRDDLDILNSRNHRSRDRQFIQHHEVDAETEGQHHELREELDRRQAIRDAPDEETGERSVRES
;
A
#
# COMPACT_ATOMS: atom_id res chain seq x y z
N MET A 1 25.70 11.10 11.15
CA MET A 1 24.77 10.88 12.27
C MET A 1 23.95 9.65 11.92
N ALA A 2 23.66 8.79 12.90
CA ALA A 2 23.32 7.38 12.68
C ALA A 2 21.93 7.15 12.06
N ASP A 3 21.90 6.37 10.97
CA ASP A 3 20.76 5.65 10.41
C ASP A 3 19.96 4.93 11.51
N SER A 4 18.88 5.54 11.97
CA SER A 4 17.90 4.90 12.83
C SER A 4 16.85 4.20 11.96
N SER A 5 17.26 3.17 11.23
CA SER A 5 16.37 2.13 10.68
C SER A 5 15.80 1.23 11.80
N ARG A 6 15.67 1.76 13.01
CA ARG A 6 15.12 1.09 14.18
C ARG A 6 13.77 1.73 14.46
N LEU A 7 12.70 1.03 14.12
CA LEU A 7 11.36 1.32 14.61
C LEU A 7 11.46 1.49 16.14
N ASP A 8 10.96 2.61 16.66
CA ASP A 8 10.88 2.83 18.09
C ASP A 8 10.06 1.67 18.69
N PRO A 9 10.62 0.86 19.61
CA PRO A 9 9.89 -0.28 20.18
C PRO A 9 8.67 0.15 21.00
N ALA A 10 8.53 1.45 21.31
CA ALA A 10 7.35 2.04 21.94
C ALA A 10 6.35 2.62 20.92
N LYS A 11 6.71 2.72 19.64
CA LYS A 11 5.72 2.96 18.57
C LYS A 11 5.07 1.64 18.21
N ASP A 12 3.74 1.65 18.16
CA ASP A 12 3.01 0.55 17.57
C ASP A 12 3.54 0.28 16.15
N PHE A 13 3.65 -1.01 15.82
CA PHE A 13 4.05 -1.43 14.48
C PHE A 13 3.08 -0.78 13.48
N PRO A 14 3.56 -0.32 12.31
CA PRO A 14 2.70 0.27 11.31
C PRO A 14 1.51 -0.66 10.99
N GLU A 15 0.34 -0.05 10.86
CA GLU A 15 -0.91 -0.74 10.58
C GLU A 15 -0.82 -1.42 9.21
N ASP A 16 -1.32 -2.65 9.11
CA ASP A 16 -1.31 -3.38 7.84
C ASP A 16 -2.18 -2.65 6.83
N LEU A 17 -1.61 -2.32 5.67
CA LEU A 17 -2.31 -1.64 4.59
C LEU A 17 -3.51 -2.45 4.08
N SER A 18 -3.53 -3.77 4.29
CA SER A 18 -4.66 -4.63 3.93
C SER A 18 -5.94 -4.31 4.71
N THR A 19 -5.82 -3.78 5.94
CA THR A 19 -6.96 -3.41 6.80
C THR A 19 -7.39 -1.97 6.63
N VAL A 20 -6.62 -1.16 5.92
CA VAL A 20 -6.90 0.27 5.71
C VAL A 20 -7.97 0.45 4.64
N ASP A 21 -8.97 1.29 4.93
CA ASP A 21 -10.02 1.61 3.98
C ASP A 21 -9.48 2.31 2.73
N ARG A 22 -10.20 2.20 1.61
CA ARG A 22 -9.75 2.75 0.33
C ARG A 22 -9.52 4.26 0.37
N ASP A 23 -10.44 5.00 1.00
CA ASP A 23 -10.34 6.45 1.11
C ASP A 23 -9.09 6.87 1.91
N ASP A 24 -8.79 6.15 3.00
CA ASP A 24 -7.60 6.36 3.80
C ASP A 24 -6.32 5.98 3.03
N LEU A 25 -6.37 4.92 2.23
CA LEU A 25 -5.26 4.52 1.35
C LEU A 25 -4.94 5.60 0.30
N ASP A 26 -5.96 6.23 -0.28
CA ASP A 26 -5.81 7.33 -1.24
C ASP A 26 -5.25 8.60 -0.57
N ILE A 27 -5.66 8.87 0.68
CA ILE A 27 -5.08 9.95 1.50
C ILE A 27 -3.61 9.66 1.80
N LEU A 28 -3.28 8.42 2.20
CA LEU A 28 -1.90 7.98 2.45
C LEU A 28 -1.05 8.12 1.19
N ASN A 29 -1.57 7.75 0.02
CA ASN A 29 -0.89 7.91 -1.27
C ASN A 29 -0.59 9.37 -1.56
N SER A 30 -1.58 10.23 -1.40
CA SER A 30 -1.43 11.68 -1.58
C SER A 30 -0.45 12.30 -0.58
N ARG A 31 -0.33 11.77 0.63
CA ARG A 31 0.66 12.21 1.63
C ARG A 31 2.06 11.75 1.25
N ASN A 32 2.22 10.47 0.90
CA ASN A 32 3.51 9.93 0.50
C ASN A 32 4.07 10.68 -0.72
N HIS A 33 3.25 10.92 -1.74
CA HIS A 33 3.67 11.67 -2.93
C HIS A 33 4.19 13.07 -2.58
N ARG A 34 3.48 13.80 -1.70
CA ARG A 34 3.91 15.13 -1.24
C ARG A 34 5.20 15.08 -0.42
N SER A 35 5.39 14.04 0.40
CA SER A 35 6.63 13.85 1.16
C SER A 35 7.81 13.61 0.21
N ARG A 36 7.64 12.75 -0.80
CA ARG A 36 8.64 12.50 -1.83
C ARG A 36 9.00 13.77 -2.59
N ASP A 37 7.99 14.51 -3.07
CA ASP A 37 8.21 15.76 -3.80
C ASP A 37 8.97 16.76 -2.93
N ARG A 38 8.58 16.89 -1.66
CA ARG A 38 9.25 17.78 -0.70
C ARG A 38 10.72 17.38 -0.49
N GLN A 39 11.01 16.10 -0.29
CA GLN A 39 12.37 15.62 -0.09
C GLN A 39 13.22 15.80 -1.34
N PHE A 40 12.67 15.46 -2.51
CA PHE A 40 13.35 15.68 -3.77
C PHE A 40 13.67 17.16 -4.01
N ILE A 41 12.75 18.08 -3.66
CA ILE A 41 12.99 19.52 -3.75
C ILE A 41 14.05 20.00 -2.74
N GLN A 42 14.05 19.48 -1.51
CA GLN A 42 14.92 19.97 -0.43
C GLN A 42 16.31 19.34 -0.40
N HIS A 43 16.38 18.04 -0.70
CA HIS A 43 17.56 17.21 -0.53
C HIS A 43 18.09 16.67 -1.86
N HIS A 44 17.39 16.90 -2.98
CA HIS A 44 17.69 16.33 -4.30
C HIS A 44 17.66 14.80 -4.35
N GLU A 45 17.17 14.17 -3.29
CA GLU A 45 16.99 12.73 -3.15
C GLU A 45 15.79 12.44 -2.25
N VAL A 46 15.27 11.22 -2.36
CA VAL A 46 14.20 10.70 -1.49
C VAL A 46 14.85 9.73 -0.52
N ASP A 47 14.51 9.81 0.76
CA ASP A 47 15.04 8.90 1.76
C ASP A 47 14.48 7.47 1.59
N ALA A 48 15.27 6.49 2.04
CA ALA A 48 14.93 5.07 1.90
C ALA A 48 13.64 4.68 2.63
N GLU A 49 13.28 5.37 3.72
CA GLU A 49 12.04 5.14 4.45
C GLU A 49 10.83 5.54 3.59
N THR A 50 10.88 6.72 2.98
CA THR A 50 9.81 7.26 2.14
C THR A 50 9.66 6.46 0.84
N GLU A 51 10.78 6.00 0.28
CA GLU A 51 10.79 5.08 -0.85
C GLU A 51 10.19 3.71 -0.48
N GLY A 52 10.52 3.16 0.68
CA GLY A 52 9.92 1.93 1.21
C GLY A 52 8.41 2.05 1.40
N GLN A 53 7.95 3.11 2.07
CA GLN A 53 6.53 3.40 2.24
C GLN A 53 5.79 3.54 0.91
N HIS A 54 6.41 4.17 -0.09
CA HIS A 54 5.83 4.27 -1.42
C HIS A 54 5.72 2.90 -2.11
N HIS A 55 6.75 2.07 -1.98
CA HIS A 55 6.77 0.74 -2.56
C HIS A 55 5.65 -0.13 -1.99
N GLU A 56 5.55 -0.23 -0.67
CA GLU A 56 4.50 -0.99 0.02
C GLU A 56 3.09 -0.52 -0.36
N LEU A 57 2.88 0.80 -0.37
CA LEU A 57 1.58 1.37 -0.73
C LEU A 57 1.21 1.07 -2.19
N ARG A 58 2.19 1.11 -3.09
CA ARG A 58 1.98 0.80 -4.51
C ARG A 58 1.66 -0.68 -4.71
N GLU A 59 2.36 -1.57 -4.04
CA GLU A 59 2.07 -3.01 -4.09
C GLU A 59 0.65 -3.32 -3.61
N GLU A 60 0.19 -2.68 -2.52
CA GLU A 60 -1.18 -2.86 -2.04
C GLU A 60 -2.22 -2.28 -3.00
N LEU A 61 -1.97 -1.10 -3.58
CA LEU A 61 -2.84 -0.51 -4.61
C LEU A 61 -2.95 -1.40 -5.84
N ASP A 62 -1.81 -1.93 -6.32
CA ASP A 62 -1.75 -2.84 -7.46
C ASP A 62 -2.47 -4.16 -7.14
N ARG A 63 -2.34 -4.68 -5.92
CA ARG A 63 -3.08 -5.87 -5.44
C ARG A 63 -4.59 -5.63 -5.47
N ARG A 64 -5.07 -4.51 -4.91
CA ARG A 64 -6.50 -4.15 -4.93
C ARG A 64 -7.03 -3.94 -6.35
N GLN A 65 -6.21 -3.33 -7.20
CA GLN A 65 -6.53 -3.13 -8.61
C GLN A 65 -6.65 -4.48 -9.33
N ALA A 66 -5.72 -5.40 -9.09
CA ALA A 66 -5.76 -6.76 -9.65
C ALA A 66 -6.97 -7.56 -9.16
N ILE A 67 -7.36 -7.45 -7.88
CA ILE A 67 -8.58 -8.09 -7.36
C ILE A 67 -9.83 -7.52 -8.03
N ARG A 68 -9.88 -6.20 -8.25
CA ARG A 68 -11.02 -5.56 -8.92
C ARG A 68 -11.10 -5.91 -10.40
N ASP A 69 -9.95 -6.00 -11.07
CA ASP A 69 -9.86 -6.29 -12.50
C ASP A 69 -9.85 -7.80 -12.79
N ALA A 70 -9.75 -8.64 -11.76
CA ALA A 70 -9.88 -10.08 -11.90
C ALA A 70 -11.26 -10.37 -12.50
N PRO A 71 -11.31 -11.08 -13.64
CA PRO A 71 -12.59 -11.56 -14.13
C PRO A 71 -13.23 -12.46 -13.05
N ASP A 72 -14.54 -12.34 -12.86
CA ASP A 72 -15.36 -13.31 -12.13
C ASP A 72 -15.21 -14.69 -12.81
N GLU A 73 -14.09 -15.37 -12.59
CA GLU A 73 -13.93 -16.76 -12.94
C GLU A 73 -14.76 -17.55 -11.91
N GLU A 74 -15.95 -17.92 -12.36
CA GLU A 74 -16.72 -19.10 -11.94
C GLU A 74 -17.81 -18.91 -10.87
N THR A 75 -18.83 -18.13 -11.22
CA THR A 75 -20.22 -18.58 -10.95
C THR A 75 -20.54 -19.70 -11.93
N GLY A 76 -20.04 -20.92 -11.69
CA GLY A 76 -19.96 -21.92 -12.77
C GLY A 76 -20.26 -23.38 -12.46
N GLU A 77 -20.40 -23.88 -11.23
CA GLU A 77 -20.70 -25.32 -11.04
C GLU A 77 -21.63 -25.64 -9.86
N ARG A 78 -22.94 -25.70 -10.14
CA ARG A 78 -23.81 -26.89 -9.90
C ARG A 78 -25.27 -26.57 -10.21
N SER A 79 -25.57 -26.41 -11.50
CA SER A 79 -26.92 -26.53 -12.04
C SER A 79 -27.05 -27.84 -12.81
N VAL A 80 -26.73 -29.00 -12.20
CA VAL A 80 -27.11 -30.31 -12.75
C VAL A 80 -27.14 -31.38 -11.64
N ARG A 81 -28.23 -32.15 -11.59
CA ARG A 81 -28.55 -33.33 -10.73
C ARG A 81 -29.15 -32.97 -9.36
N GLU A 82 -30.35 -33.40 -8.96
CA GLU A 82 -31.21 -34.56 -9.28
C GLU A 82 -32.69 -34.09 -9.27
N SER A 83 -33.49 -34.35 -10.32
CA SER A 83 -34.38 -35.52 -10.49
C SER A 83 -35.57 -35.57 -9.54
#